data_AF-E8T6V3-F1
#
_entry.id   AF-E8T6V3-F1
#
_cell.length_a   1.000
_cell.length_b   1.000
_cell.length_c   1.000
_cell.angle_alpha   90.00
_cell.angle_beta   90.00
_cell.angle_gamma   90.00
#
_symmetry.space_group_name_H-M   'P 1'
#
loop_
_entity.id
_entity.type
_entity.pdbx_description
1 polymer ?
#
loop_
_entity_poly.entity_id
_entity_poly.type
_entity_poly.pdbx_seq_one_letter_code
_entity_poly.pdbx_strand_id
1 'polypeptide(L)'
;MKELFEKVVEKLSERAQGERELSYSEGAVGISSLLYCPIKWELRQKYPDLRADSLEIEDGYLFEREFKAVLREMFGESFEEEKVLPLEIEGVKIEGHLDTFIELPGKVVGIELKHTKMTFVSDRFPYRNLDEVPKVVFDEDCTVYLPAHYLKQAGMQKFVLQKLYPDKEVEQYLFVKTLLKVNGRHKKVYVVREVPAVSEEEFKEIVRKFREERAPRYPWECSYCVFKDAGLCPGIEWKGEEKESPLSEEARELLIRYQKLSEELKEVKGLLRKELSGPAKWNGKTIGWVERERQKWNSGKVWEIVEKLSLPKEEFFSLDWRKYRQFEKALRQAGIDPDREGLREIERKREFVL
;
A
#
# COMPACT_ATOMS: atom_id res chain seq x y z
N MET A 1 -25.15 11.97 23.13
CA MET A 1 -24.81 11.50 21.76
C MET A 1 -23.31 11.38 21.54
N LYS A 2 -22.49 12.42 21.78
CA LYS A 2 -21.02 12.33 21.65
C LYS A 2 -20.40 11.19 22.48
N GLU A 3 -20.68 11.16 23.78
CA GLU A 3 -20.21 10.11 24.70
C GLU A 3 -20.67 8.69 24.31
N LEU A 4 -21.83 8.58 23.67
CA LEU A 4 -22.31 7.29 23.15
C LEU A 4 -21.43 6.83 21.99
N PHE A 5 -21.13 7.71 21.04
CA PHE A 5 -20.27 7.37 19.91
C PHE A 5 -18.83 7.09 20.35
N GLU A 6 -18.30 7.80 21.34
CA GLU A 6 -16.99 7.52 21.93
C GLU A 6 -16.95 6.09 22.52
N LYS A 7 -17.96 5.71 23.31
CA LYS A 7 -18.10 4.35 23.85
C LYS A 7 -18.29 3.29 22.76
N VAL A 8 -18.97 3.63 21.66
CA VAL A 8 -19.13 2.72 20.51
C VAL A 8 -17.79 2.50 19.83
N VAL A 9 -17.01 3.57 19.59
CA VAL A 9 -15.68 3.47 18.97
C VAL A 9 -14.72 2.67 19.86
N GLU A 10 -14.72 2.91 21.18
CA GLU A 10 -13.93 2.13 22.14
C GLU A 10 -14.26 0.63 22.05
N LYS A 11 -15.55 0.27 22.05
CA LYS A 11 -15.98 -1.13 21.88
C LYS A 11 -15.65 -1.72 20.52
N LEU A 12 -15.63 -0.91 19.45
CA LEU A 12 -15.21 -1.37 18.12
C LEU A 12 -13.72 -1.67 18.10
N SER A 13 -12.91 -0.82 18.74
CA SER A 13 -11.47 -1.01 18.88
C SER A 13 -11.13 -2.28 19.66
N GLU A 14 -11.77 -2.49 20.82
CA GLU A 14 -11.64 -3.73 21.62
C GLU A 14 -11.96 -4.98 20.78
N ARG A 15 -13.05 -4.93 20.00
CA ARG A 15 -13.46 -6.04 19.11
C ARG A 15 -12.52 -6.26 17.94
N ALA A 16 -11.87 -5.20 17.44
CA ALA A 16 -10.90 -5.30 16.37
C ALA A 16 -9.61 -5.96 16.87
N GLN A 17 -9.11 -5.56 18.04
CA GLN A 17 -7.93 -6.15 18.66
C GLN A 17 -8.13 -7.63 19.03
N GLY A 18 -9.32 -7.99 19.52
CA GLY A 18 -9.63 -9.36 19.94
C GLY A 18 -8.75 -9.83 21.11
N GLU A 19 -8.59 -11.13 21.26
CA GLU A 19 -7.79 -11.76 22.33
C GLU A 19 -6.31 -11.97 21.92
N ARG A 20 -5.78 -11.16 20.99
CA ARG A 20 -4.42 -11.35 20.49
C ARG A 20 -3.40 -11.00 21.58
N GLU A 21 -2.78 -12.03 22.15
CA GLU A 21 -1.67 -11.88 23.11
C GLU A 21 -0.46 -12.69 22.63
N LEU A 22 0.61 -11.98 22.22
CA LEU A 22 1.87 -12.61 21.87
C LEU A 22 2.72 -12.77 23.12
N SER A 23 2.96 -14.01 23.53
CA SER A 23 3.83 -14.32 24.66
C SER A 23 5.26 -14.55 24.18
N TYR A 24 6.20 -13.82 24.77
CA TYR A 24 7.63 -14.05 24.59
C TYR A 24 8.21 -14.69 25.83
N SER A 25 9.15 -15.62 25.67
CA SER A 25 9.92 -16.13 26.80
C SER A 25 10.88 -15.08 27.35
N GLU A 26 11.29 -15.25 28.61
CA GLU A 26 12.17 -14.29 29.27
C GLU A 26 13.46 -14.05 28.47
N GLY A 27 13.75 -12.77 28.22
CA GLY A 27 14.91 -12.32 27.45
C GLY A 27 14.81 -12.50 25.92
N ALA A 28 13.71 -13.04 25.40
CA ALA A 28 13.53 -13.19 23.96
C ALA A 28 13.23 -11.85 23.27
N VAL A 29 13.79 -11.68 22.08
CA VAL A 29 13.55 -10.53 21.20
C VAL A 29 12.72 -10.97 20.01
N GLY A 30 11.60 -10.29 19.75
CA GLY A 30 10.76 -10.57 18.59
C GLY A 30 11.50 -10.32 17.27
N ILE A 31 11.31 -11.17 16.24
CA ILE A 31 11.88 -10.93 14.89
C ILE A 31 11.52 -9.54 14.37
N SER A 32 10.27 -9.12 14.55
CA SER A 32 9.82 -7.78 14.16
C SER A 32 10.59 -6.67 14.90
N SER A 33 10.95 -6.88 16.17
CA SER A 33 11.68 -5.90 16.98
C SER A 33 13.11 -5.67 16.49
N LEU A 34 13.75 -6.70 15.93
CA LEU A 34 15.09 -6.59 15.33
C LEU A 34 15.14 -5.63 14.13
N LEU A 35 14.01 -5.43 13.46
CA LEU A 35 13.88 -4.57 12.29
C LEU A 35 13.53 -3.12 12.62
N TYR A 36 13.28 -2.80 13.89
CA TYR A 36 12.90 -1.46 14.33
C TYR A 36 13.89 -0.89 15.35
N CYS A 37 13.65 0.35 15.76
CA CYS A 37 14.46 1.05 16.75
C CYS A 37 14.60 0.24 18.06
N PRO A 38 15.83 -0.12 18.50
CA PRO A 38 16.03 -0.87 19.75
C PRO A 38 15.58 -0.12 20.99
N ILE A 39 15.68 1.21 20.99
CA ILE A 39 15.18 2.05 22.08
C ILE A 39 13.66 1.89 22.21
N LYS A 40 12.94 1.81 21.09
CA LYS A 40 11.49 1.57 21.08
C LYS A 40 11.16 0.20 21.66
N TRP A 41 11.97 -0.82 21.39
CA TRP A 41 11.80 -2.14 21.99
C TRP A 41 11.98 -2.10 23.51
N GLU A 42 13.03 -1.48 24.03
CA GLU A 42 13.25 -1.35 25.48
C GLU A 42 12.13 -0.58 26.19
N LEU A 43 11.65 0.50 25.57
CA LEU A 43 10.56 1.30 26.13
C LEU A 43 9.24 0.53 26.14
N ARG A 44 8.97 -0.35 25.16
CA ARG A 44 7.81 -1.24 25.19
C ARG A 44 7.83 -2.20 26.37
N GLN A 45 9.01 -2.70 26.77
CA GLN A 45 9.14 -3.56 27.94
C GLN A 45 8.86 -2.79 29.24
N LYS A 46 9.25 -1.51 29.31
CA LYS A 46 9.05 -0.66 30.49
C LYS A 46 7.63 -0.08 30.60
N TYR A 47 6.98 0.15 29.46
CA TYR A 47 5.67 0.79 29.37
C TYR A 47 4.73 0.00 28.43
N PRO A 48 4.32 -1.23 28.81
CA PRO A 48 3.54 -2.12 27.95
C PRO A 48 2.14 -1.60 27.60
N ASP A 49 1.59 -0.71 28.43
CA ASP A 49 0.28 -0.09 28.24
C ASP A 49 0.30 1.05 27.23
N LEU A 50 1.48 1.61 26.93
CA LEU A 50 1.61 2.69 25.95
C LEU A 50 1.66 2.12 24.53
N ARG A 51 0.49 2.07 23.89
CA ARG A 51 0.30 1.53 22.54
C ARG A 51 0.01 2.63 21.52
N ALA A 52 0.31 2.33 20.26
CA ALA A 52 -0.12 3.16 19.15
C ALA A 52 -1.60 2.93 18.90
N ASP A 53 -2.37 4.01 18.97
CA ASP A 53 -3.78 4.01 18.63
C ASP A 53 -3.96 4.54 17.20
N SER A 54 -4.42 3.69 16.30
CA SER A 54 -4.79 4.09 14.93
C SER A 54 -5.77 3.10 14.33
N LEU A 55 -6.76 3.62 13.61
CA LEU A 55 -7.74 2.82 12.85
C LEU A 55 -7.07 1.89 11.83
N GLU A 56 -5.91 2.26 11.28
CA GLU A 56 -5.16 1.41 10.36
C GLU A 56 -4.64 0.11 11.03
N ILE A 57 -4.34 0.14 12.34
CA ILE A 57 -3.95 -1.05 13.11
C ILE A 57 -5.17 -1.95 13.33
N GLU A 58 -6.33 -1.36 13.66
CA GLU A 58 -7.59 -2.08 13.83
C GLU A 58 -8.01 -2.81 12.55
N ASP A 59 -7.94 -2.13 11.40
CA ASP A 59 -8.18 -2.72 10.09
C ASP A 59 -7.24 -3.90 9.82
N GLY A 60 -5.99 -3.81 10.30
CA GLY A 60 -5.00 -4.87 10.25
C GLY A 60 -5.43 -6.10 11.03
N TYR A 61 -5.82 -5.92 12.30
CA TYR A 61 -6.27 -7.03 13.15
C TYR A 61 -7.53 -7.71 12.60
N LEU A 62 -8.51 -6.92 12.12
CA LEU A 62 -9.69 -7.46 11.48
C LEU A 62 -9.33 -8.28 10.24
N PHE A 63 -8.44 -7.76 9.38
CA PHE A 63 -7.99 -8.48 8.21
C PHE A 63 -7.30 -9.81 8.57
N GLU A 64 -6.36 -9.79 9.51
CA GLU A 64 -5.65 -10.98 9.96
C GLU A 64 -6.62 -12.04 10.49
N ARG A 65 -7.56 -11.65 11.36
CA ARG A 65 -8.53 -12.57 11.96
C ARG A 65 -9.38 -13.28 10.90
N GLU A 66 -9.95 -12.52 9.96
CA GLU A 66 -10.79 -13.10 8.90
C GLU A 66 -9.96 -14.01 7.97
N PHE A 67 -8.72 -13.62 7.65
CA PHE A 67 -7.84 -14.44 6.81
C PHE A 67 -7.49 -15.76 7.49
N LYS A 68 -7.12 -15.70 8.77
CA LYS A 68 -6.79 -16.85 9.61
C LYS A 68 -8.00 -17.78 9.79
N ALA A 69 -9.21 -17.24 9.97
CA ALA A 69 -10.44 -18.03 10.01
C ALA A 69 -10.67 -18.83 8.72
N VAL A 70 -10.48 -18.20 7.55
CA VAL A 70 -10.58 -18.89 6.26
C VAL A 70 -9.55 -20.00 6.13
N LEU A 71 -8.30 -19.77 6.53
CA LEU A 71 -7.27 -20.83 6.49
C LEU A 71 -7.59 -21.99 7.44
N ARG A 72 -8.10 -21.71 8.64
CA ARG A 72 -8.55 -22.75 9.57
C ARG A 72 -9.65 -23.61 8.96
N GLU A 73 -10.62 -23.01 8.30
CA GLU A 73 -11.68 -23.74 7.59
C GLU A 73 -11.13 -24.60 6.44
N MET A 74 -10.14 -24.10 5.69
CA MET A 74 -9.56 -24.78 4.54
C MET A 74 -8.60 -25.92 4.90
N PHE A 75 -7.81 -25.75 5.94
CA PHE A 75 -6.67 -26.63 6.25
C PHE A 75 -6.81 -27.39 7.57
N GLY A 76 -7.79 -27.05 8.43
CA GLY A 76 -8.06 -27.76 9.67
C GLY A 76 -6.83 -27.89 10.57
N GLU A 77 -6.50 -29.12 10.95
CA GLU A 77 -5.36 -29.44 11.83
C GLU A 77 -3.99 -29.14 11.22
N SER A 78 -3.89 -29.00 9.89
CA SER A 78 -2.63 -28.61 9.23
C SER A 78 -2.30 -27.13 9.41
N PHE A 79 -3.21 -26.32 9.94
CA PHE A 79 -3.04 -24.88 10.10
C PHE A 79 -2.81 -24.49 11.56
N GLU A 80 -1.81 -23.64 11.78
CA GLU A 80 -1.45 -23.06 13.08
C GLU A 80 -1.37 -21.52 12.93
N GLU A 81 -2.03 -20.81 13.85
CA GLU A 81 -1.94 -19.35 13.96
C GLU A 81 -0.79 -18.96 14.89
N GLU A 82 -0.11 -17.85 14.58
CA GLU A 82 0.90 -17.25 15.47
C GLU A 82 2.04 -18.22 15.86
N LYS A 83 2.45 -19.08 14.94
CA LYS A 83 3.47 -20.10 15.20
C LYS A 83 4.75 -19.47 15.72
N VAL A 84 5.21 -19.94 16.87
CA VAL A 84 6.46 -19.50 17.48
C VAL A 84 7.64 -20.08 16.71
N LEU A 85 8.56 -19.20 16.30
CA LEU A 85 9.78 -19.50 15.57
C LEU A 85 10.99 -19.19 16.47
N PRO A 86 11.43 -20.14 17.32
CA PRO A 86 12.57 -19.92 18.20
C PRO A 86 13.90 -20.01 17.44
N LEU A 87 14.82 -19.10 17.75
CA LEU A 87 16.20 -19.12 17.28
C LEU A 87 17.12 -18.54 18.36
N GLU A 88 18.33 -19.10 18.50
CA GLU A 88 19.40 -18.45 19.24
C GLU A 88 20.57 -18.19 18.29
N ILE A 89 21.00 -16.94 18.19
CA ILE A 89 22.10 -16.52 17.31
C ILE A 89 22.80 -15.30 17.90
N GLU A 90 24.13 -15.22 17.78
CA GLU A 90 24.95 -14.15 18.39
C GLU A 90 24.67 -13.94 19.89
N GLY A 91 24.33 -15.01 20.62
CA GLY A 91 23.97 -14.96 22.04
C GLY A 91 22.67 -14.23 22.35
N VAL A 92 21.80 -14.01 21.35
CA VAL A 92 20.48 -13.42 21.51
C VAL A 92 19.43 -14.50 21.29
N LYS A 93 18.51 -14.60 22.24
CA LYS A 93 17.30 -15.41 22.12
C LYS A 93 16.26 -14.66 21.30
N ILE A 94 15.79 -15.27 20.23
CA ILE A 94 14.89 -14.66 19.25
C ILE A 94 13.65 -15.53 19.13
N GLU A 95 12.48 -14.89 19.15
CA GLU A 95 11.19 -15.55 18.93
C GLU A 95 10.41 -14.80 17.85
N GLY A 96 10.27 -15.42 16.69
CA GLY A 96 9.30 -14.95 15.70
C GLY A 96 7.90 -15.44 16.07
N HIS A 97 6.89 -14.62 15.80
CA HIS A 97 5.51 -15.11 15.68
C HIS A 97 5.16 -14.99 14.22
N LEU A 98 4.92 -16.12 13.58
CA LEU A 98 4.50 -16.20 12.20
C LEU A 98 2.98 -16.19 12.16
N ASP A 99 2.38 -15.19 11.51
CA ASP A 99 0.91 -15.01 11.55
C ASP A 99 0.16 -16.28 11.16
N THR A 100 0.67 -17.01 10.15
CA THR A 100 0.06 -18.25 9.69
C THR A 100 1.12 -19.27 9.28
N PHE A 101 0.89 -20.52 9.70
CA PHE A 101 1.72 -21.66 9.37
C PHE A 101 0.83 -22.80 8.88
N ILE A 102 1.23 -23.44 7.77
CA ILE A 102 0.54 -24.60 7.22
C ILE A 102 1.55 -25.73 7.04
N GLU A 103 1.28 -26.87 7.67
CA GLU A 103 2.09 -28.08 7.57
C GLU A 103 1.44 -29.09 6.62
N LEU A 104 2.14 -29.36 5.51
CA LEU A 104 1.73 -30.29 4.47
C LEU A 104 2.71 -31.48 4.40
N PRO A 105 2.34 -32.58 3.72
CA PRO A 105 3.27 -33.67 3.45
C PRO A 105 4.50 -33.18 2.68
N GLY A 106 5.68 -33.26 3.30
CA GLY A 106 6.97 -32.87 2.70
C GLY A 106 7.23 -31.36 2.60
N LYS A 107 6.31 -30.51 3.08
CA LYS A 107 6.37 -29.06 2.88
C LYS A 107 5.77 -28.28 4.04
N VAL A 108 6.33 -27.12 4.33
CA VAL A 108 5.73 -26.13 5.24
C VAL A 108 5.59 -24.80 4.52
N VAL A 109 4.48 -24.12 4.79
CA VAL A 109 4.17 -22.81 4.21
C VAL A 109 3.99 -21.81 5.33
N GLY A 110 4.84 -20.79 5.38
CA GLY A 110 4.65 -19.62 6.21
C GLY A 110 4.01 -18.47 5.42
N ILE A 111 3.06 -17.76 6.03
CA ILE A 111 2.50 -16.53 5.43
C ILE A 111 2.50 -15.42 6.48
N GLU A 112 3.21 -14.34 6.16
CA GLU A 112 3.20 -13.09 6.91
C GLU A 112 2.10 -12.19 6.32
N LEU A 113 1.23 -11.68 7.17
CA LEU A 113 0.08 -10.88 6.77
C LEU A 113 0.38 -9.39 6.97
N LYS A 114 0.05 -8.57 5.97
CA LYS A 114 0.11 -7.11 6.11
C LYS A 114 -1.16 -6.46 5.59
N HIS A 115 -1.65 -5.47 6.34
CA HIS A 115 -2.63 -4.53 5.84
C HIS A 115 -1.96 -3.18 5.66
N THR A 116 -1.85 -2.71 4.41
CA THR A 116 -1.25 -1.41 4.13
C THR A 116 -2.28 -0.47 3.51
N LYS A 117 -2.21 0.80 3.89
CA LYS A 117 -3.16 1.82 3.42
C LYS A 117 -3.12 1.97 1.90
N MET A 118 -1.92 2.00 1.34
CA MET A 118 -1.69 2.18 -0.09
C MET A 118 -0.32 1.67 -0.47
N THR A 119 -0.22 1.10 -1.66
CA THR A 119 1.04 0.69 -2.27
C THR A 119 1.07 1.14 -3.73
N PHE A 120 2.29 1.36 -4.23
CA PHE A 120 2.55 1.85 -5.57
C PHE A 120 3.01 0.71 -6.47
N VAL A 121 2.88 0.92 -7.78
CA VAL A 121 3.35 -0.03 -8.80
C VAL A 121 4.55 0.53 -9.54
N SER A 122 5.43 -0.34 -10.03
CA SER A 122 6.52 0.04 -10.90
C SER A 122 6.05 0.34 -12.32
N ASP A 123 6.99 0.81 -13.14
CA ASP A 123 6.86 0.96 -14.59
C ASP A 123 6.63 -0.39 -15.32
N ARG A 124 7.03 -1.51 -14.71
CA ARG A 124 6.81 -2.87 -15.23
C ARG A 124 5.41 -3.42 -14.96
N PHE A 125 4.55 -2.65 -14.31
CA PHE A 125 3.19 -3.09 -14.01
C PHE A 125 2.36 -3.21 -15.30
N PRO A 126 1.84 -4.40 -15.65
CA PRO A 126 1.33 -4.67 -16.99
C PRO A 126 -0.03 -4.02 -17.26
N TYR A 127 -0.77 -3.68 -16.21
CA TYR A 127 -2.13 -3.14 -16.33
C TYR A 127 -2.12 -1.62 -16.44
N ARG A 128 -2.58 -1.10 -17.58
CA ARG A 128 -2.74 0.35 -17.79
C ARG A 128 -4.09 0.85 -17.29
N ASN A 129 -5.08 -0.05 -17.23
CA ASN A 129 -6.41 0.24 -16.73
C ASN A 129 -6.69 -0.52 -15.44
N LEU A 130 -7.25 0.16 -14.43
CA LEU A 130 -7.65 -0.47 -13.16
C LEU A 130 -8.64 -1.63 -13.30
N ASP A 131 -9.50 -1.56 -14.32
CA ASP A 131 -10.53 -2.57 -14.55
C ASP A 131 -9.90 -3.93 -14.95
N GLU A 132 -8.66 -3.91 -15.48
CA GLU A 132 -7.89 -5.10 -15.86
C GLU A 132 -7.11 -5.72 -14.69
N VAL A 133 -6.85 -4.95 -13.63
CA VAL A 133 -6.06 -5.42 -12.48
C VAL A 133 -6.84 -6.53 -11.75
N PRO A 134 -6.30 -7.75 -11.58
CA PRO A 134 -6.99 -8.81 -10.86
C PRO A 134 -7.17 -8.46 -9.38
N LYS A 135 -8.09 -9.15 -8.70
CA LYS A 135 -8.28 -8.98 -7.24
C LYS A 135 -7.07 -9.46 -6.44
N VAL A 136 -6.36 -10.46 -6.97
CA VAL A 136 -5.12 -11.01 -6.43
C VAL A 136 -4.01 -10.76 -7.44
N VAL A 137 -2.94 -10.12 -7.00
CA VAL A 137 -1.79 -9.72 -7.81
C VAL A 137 -0.57 -10.47 -7.29
N PHE A 138 0.07 -11.25 -8.15
CA PHE A 138 1.33 -11.93 -7.82
C PHE A 138 2.51 -11.03 -8.23
N ASP A 139 3.37 -10.70 -7.26
CA ASP A 139 4.46 -9.72 -7.46
C ASP A 139 5.57 -10.24 -8.39
N GLU A 140 5.66 -11.56 -8.59
CA GLU A 140 6.61 -12.21 -9.50
C GLU A 140 6.47 -11.72 -10.95
N ASP A 141 5.24 -11.44 -11.37
CA ASP A 141 4.90 -11.02 -12.73
C ASP A 141 4.79 -9.49 -12.88
N CYS A 142 4.77 -8.76 -11.77
CA CYS A 142 4.58 -7.31 -11.77
C CYS A 142 5.11 -6.67 -10.49
N THR A 143 6.10 -5.78 -10.60
CA THR A 143 6.71 -5.22 -9.39
C THR A 143 5.78 -4.23 -8.70
N VAL A 144 5.21 -4.67 -7.60
CA VAL A 144 4.50 -3.87 -6.61
C VAL A 144 5.52 -3.43 -5.56
N TYR A 145 5.54 -2.12 -5.24
CA TYR A 145 6.44 -1.61 -4.21
C TYR A 145 5.94 -2.04 -2.82
N LEU A 146 6.60 -3.06 -2.27
CA LEU A 146 6.41 -3.54 -0.90
C LEU A 146 7.53 -2.98 0.00
N PRO A 147 7.20 -2.52 1.23
CA PRO A 147 8.21 -2.04 2.16
C PRO A 147 9.29 -3.09 2.47
N ALA A 148 10.56 -2.69 2.37
CA ALA A 148 11.70 -3.60 2.54
C ALA A 148 11.74 -4.29 3.91
N HIS A 149 11.21 -3.66 4.96
CA HIS A 149 11.15 -4.26 6.29
C HIS A 149 10.15 -5.41 6.38
N TYR A 150 9.06 -5.39 5.61
CA TYR A 150 8.14 -6.54 5.55
C TYR A 150 8.78 -7.72 4.83
N LEU A 151 9.49 -7.45 3.73
CA LEU A 151 10.26 -8.47 3.02
C LEU A 151 11.35 -9.07 3.92
N LYS A 152 12.08 -8.24 4.66
CA LYS A 152 13.10 -8.70 5.63
C LYS A 152 12.47 -9.55 6.74
N GLN A 153 11.33 -9.14 7.30
CA GLN A 153 10.63 -9.91 8.34
C GLN A 153 10.27 -11.31 7.84
N ALA A 154 9.61 -11.40 6.69
CA ALA A 154 9.26 -12.67 6.07
C ALA A 154 10.51 -13.51 5.72
N GLY A 155 11.56 -12.90 5.17
CA GLY A 155 12.82 -13.59 4.88
C GLY A 155 13.51 -14.14 6.13
N MET A 156 13.48 -13.42 7.25
CA MET A 156 13.97 -13.88 8.56
C MET A 156 13.13 -15.05 9.09
N GLN A 157 11.80 -15.00 8.94
CA GLN A 157 10.92 -16.11 9.32
C GLN A 157 11.21 -17.36 8.47
N LYS A 158 11.38 -17.23 7.14
CA LYS A 158 11.77 -18.34 6.25
C LYS A 158 13.10 -18.98 6.69
N PHE A 159 14.09 -18.16 7.03
CA PHE A 159 15.38 -18.65 7.52
C PHE A 159 15.22 -19.51 8.78
N VAL A 160 14.40 -19.07 9.75
CA VAL A 160 14.15 -19.86 10.96
C VAL A 160 13.37 -21.14 10.64
N LEU A 161 12.33 -21.06 9.80
CA LEU A 161 11.58 -22.24 9.35
C LEU A 161 12.48 -23.29 8.68
N GLN A 162 13.42 -22.88 7.83
CA GLN A 162 14.38 -23.79 7.20
C GLN A 162 15.28 -24.51 8.21
N LYS A 163 15.65 -23.84 9.32
CA LYS A 163 16.40 -24.50 10.40
C LYS A 163 15.53 -25.44 11.23
N LEU A 164 14.26 -25.11 11.43
CA LEU A 164 13.32 -25.93 12.21
C LEU A 164 12.81 -27.16 11.43
N TYR A 165 12.73 -27.05 10.10
CA TYR A 165 12.20 -28.09 9.21
C TYR A 165 13.21 -28.45 8.11
N PRO A 166 14.40 -28.98 8.45
CA PRO A 166 15.47 -29.24 7.48
C PRO A 166 15.10 -30.31 6.44
N ASP A 167 14.16 -31.19 6.77
CA ASP A 167 13.72 -32.29 5.92
C ASP A 167 12.48 -31.96 5.06
N LYS A 168 12.03 -30.69 5.06
CA LYS A 168 10.85 -30.24 4.31
C LYS A 168 11.20 -29.10 3.37
N GLU A 169 10.45 -29.00 2.27
CA GLU A 169 10.42 -27.79 1.47
C GLU A 169 9.79 -26.65 2.28
N VAL A 170 10.41 -25.46 2.26
CA VAL A 170 9.92 -24.29 2.99
C VAL A 170 9.57 -23.19 2.01
N GLU A 171 8.28 -22.85 1.96
CA GLU A 171 7.79 -21.66 1.27
C GLU A 171 7.43 -20.58 2.29
N GLN A 172 7.70 -19.33 1.92
CA GLN A 172 7.31 -18.18 2.72
C GLN A 172 6.70 -17.14 1.82
N TYR A 173 5.50 -16.70 2.18
CA TYR A 173 4.78 -15.65 1.47
C TYR A 173 4.63 -14.41 2.33
N LEU A 174 4.66 -13.26 1.68
CA LEU A 174 4.13 -12.02 2.20
C LEU A 174 2.79 -11.77 1.50
N PHE A 175 1.71 -11.75 2.28
CA PHE A 175 0.35 -11.55 1.79
C PHE A 175 -0.17 -10.19 2.25
N VAL A 176 -0.37 -9.28 1.31
CA VAL A 176 -0.68 -7.88 1.60
C VAL A 176 -2.05 -7.49 1.07
N LYS A 177 -2.95 -7.05 1.95
CA LYS A 177 -4.18 -6.36 1.55
C LYS A 177 -3.89 -4.87 1.47
N THR A 178 -4.09 -4.26 0.29
CA THR A 178 -3.72 -2.87 0.06
C THR A 178 -4.60 -2.14 -0.95
N LEU A 179 -4.53 -0.81 -0.94
CA LEU A 179 -5.03 0.05 -2.01
C LEU A 179 -3.93 0.27 -3.05
N LEU A 180 -4.09 -0.31 -4.23
CA LEU A 180 -3.17 -0.12 -5.34
C LEU A 180 -3.49 1.18 -6.08
N LYS A 181 -2.48 2.01 -6.34
CA LYS A 181 -2.60 3.23 -7.16
C LYS A 181 -2.03 3.01 -8.56
N VAL A 182 -2.88 3.07 -9.57
CA VAL A 182 -2.50 2.95 -11.00
C VAL A 182 -3.05 4.15 -11.75
N ASN A 183 -2.20 4.95 -12.39
CA ASN A 183 -2.58 6.11 -13.21
C ASN A 183 -3.55 7.09 -12.50
N GLY A 184 -3.30 7.39 -11.23
CA GLY A 184 -4.11 8.33 -10.43
C GLY A 184 -5.44 7.77 -9.93
N ARG A 185 -5.64 6.47 -10.11
CA ARG A 185 -6.87 5.73 -9.84
C ARG A 185 -6.56 4.65 -8.80
N HIS A 186 -7.50 4.30 -7.93
CA HIS A 186 -7.27 3.38 -6.82
C HIS A 186 -8.13 2.12 -6.88
N LYS A 187 -7.58 0.95 -6.51
CA LYS A 187 -8.31 -0.32 -6.38
C LYS A 187 -7.79 -1.13 -5.21
N LYS A 188 -8.68 -1.67 -4.39
CA LYS A 188 -8.30 -2.62 -3.32
C LYS A 188 -7.94 -3.97 -3.95
N VAL A 189 -6.77 -4.48 -3.59
CA VAL A 189 -6.24 -5.76 -4.09
C VAL A 189 -5.57 -6.53 -2.96
N TYR A 190 -5.35 -7.81 -3.19
CA TYR A 190 -4.41 -8.64 -2.45
C TYR A 190 -3.14 -8.77 -3.28
N VAL A 191 -1.98 -8.57 -2.66
CA VAL A 191 -0.66 -8.78 -3.26
C VAL A 191 -0.02 -9.97 -2.59
N VAL A 192 0.45 -10.92 -3.38
CA VAL A 192 1.13 -12.12 -2.90
C VAL A 192 2.54 -12.12 -3.47
N ARG A 193 3.53 -12.33 -2.60
CA ARG A 193 4.93 -12.44 -3.00
C ARG A 193 5.58 -13.59 -2.25
N GLU A 194 6.19 -14.52 -2.97
CA GLU A 194 7.13 -15.45 -2.33
C GLU A 194 8.40 -14.69 -1.94
N VAL A 195 8.84 -14.87 -0.70
CA VAL A 195 10.00 -14.19 -0.13
C VAL A 195 11.15 -15.17 0.00
N PRO A 196 12.36 -14.86 -0.50
CA PRO A 196 13.54 -15.67 -0.23
C PRO A 196 13.99 -15.52 1.23
N ALA A 197 14.66 -16.54 1.76
CA ALA A 197 15.26 -16.44 3.08
C ALA A 197 16.40 -15.42 3.08
N VAL A 198 16.56 -14.69 4.19
CA VAL A 198 17.79 -13.92 4.41
C VAL A 198 18.96 -14.88 4.62
N SER A 199 20.19 -14.48 4.28
CA SER A 199 21.36 -15.29 4.60
C SER A 199 21.64 -15.28 6.10
N GLU A 200 22.40 -16.26 6.58
CA GLU A 200 22.81 -16.29 7.99
C GLU A 200 23.64 -15.05 8.35
N GLU A 201 24.51 -14.60 7.45
CA GLU A 201 25.32 -13.39 7.65
C GLU A 201 24.45 -12.12 7.73
N GLU A 202 23.42 -12.00 6.88
CA GLU A 202 22.48 -10.87 6.95
C GLU A 202 21.69 -10.91 8.26
N PHE A 203 21.25 -12.09 8.70
CA PHE A 203 20.55 -12.25 9.97
C PHE A 203 21.45 -11.84 11.15
N LYS A 204 22.69 -12.35 11.20
CA LYS A 204 23.69 -11.99 12.22
C LYS A 204 23.95 -10.49 12.23
N GLU A 205 24.06 -9.88 11.06
CA GLU A 205 24.26 -8.44 10.93
C GLU A 205 23.08 -7.64 11.51
N ILE A 206 21.84 -8.06 11.24
CA ILE A 206 20.65 -7.43 11.82
C ILE A 206 20.67 -7.53 13.35
N VAL A 207 21.01 -8.70 13.90
CA VAL A 207 21.09 -8.92 15.34
C VAL A 207 22.20 -8.09 15.97
N ARG A 208 23.38 -8.06 15.35
CA ARG A 208 24.51 -7.23 15.81
C ARG A 208 24.12 -5.75 15.84
N LYS A 209 23.54 -5.24 14.76
CA LYS A 209 23.03 -3.87 14.71
C LYS A 209 22.02 -3.60 15.80
N PHE A 210 21.07 -4.51 16.03
CA PHE A 210 20.09 -4.39 17.11
C PHE A 210 20.74 -4.18 18.48
N ARG A 211 21.82 -4.92 18.78
CA ARG A 211 22.55 -4.82 20.05
C ARG A 211 23.43 -3.58 20.16
N GLU A 212 24.13 -3.23 19.09
CA GLU A 212 25.21 -2.22 19.11
C GLU A 212 24.71 -0.81 18.81
N GLU A 213 23.73 -0.67 17.91
CA GLU A 213 23.28 0.63 17.42
C GLU A 213 22.02 1.12 18.15
N ARG A 214 22.14 2.25 18.85
CA ARG A 214 21.04 2.87 19.62
C ARG A 214 20.29 3.93 18.79
N ALA A 215 19.77 3.55 17.63
CA ALA A 215 19.12 4.47 16.68
C ALA A 215 17.89 3.85 15.99
N PRO A 216 16.97 4.65 15.41
CA PRO A 216 15.95 4.13 14.51
C PRO A 216 16.60 3.46 13.29
N ARG A 217 15.98 2.39 12.81
CA ARG A 217 16.37 1.65 11.60
C ARG A 217 15.90 2.35 10.33
N TYR A 218 14.80 3.10 10.45
CA TYR A 218 14.28 3.88 9.34
C TYR A 218 14.08 5.36 9.71
N PRO A 219 14.31 6.29 8.76
CA PRO A 219 14.16 7.73 9.00
C PRO A 219 12.77 8.13 9.51
N TRP A 220 11.74 7.39 9.10
CA TRP A 220 10.35 7.65 9.43
C TRP A 220 9.93 7.08 10.79
N GLU A 221 10.74 6.27 11.49
CA GLU A 221 10.27 5.66 12.74
C GLU A 221 9.95 6.68 13.83
N CYS A 222 10.80 7.70 13.99
CA CYS A 222 10.61 8.73 15.00
C CYS A 222 9.43 9.66 14.73
N SER A 223 8.88 9.72 13.50
CA SER A 223 7.70 10.55 13.20
C SER A 223 6.38 9.90 13.61
N TYR A 224 6.38 8.60 13.93
CA TYR A 224 5.19 7.83 14.31
C TYR A 224 5.39 7.10 15.66
N CYS A 225 6.32 7.56 16.49
CA CYS A 225 6.71 6.86 17.70
C CYS A 225 5.95 7.40 18.92
N VAL A 226 5.01 6.61 19.46
CA VAL A 226 4.25 6.94 20.67
C VAL A 226 5.10 7.31 21.87
N PHE A 227 6.30 6.73 22.01
CA PHE A 227 7.21 7.06 23.11
C PHE A 227 7.85 8.44 22.95
N LYS A 228 8.05 8.90 21.71
CA LYS A 228 8.47 10.26 21.44
C LYS A 228 7.32 11.23 21.74
N ASP A 229 6.12 10.90 21.28
CA ASP A 229 4.93 11.72 21.50
C ASP A 229 4.58 11.85 22.99
N ALA A 230 4.81 10.79 23.77
CA ALA A 230 4.68 10.79 25.23
C ALA A 230 5.85 11.45 25.98
N GLY A 231 6.87 11.96 25.27
CA GLY A 231 8.05 12.61 25.88
C GLY A 231 9.02 11.65 26.57
N LEU A 232 8.88 10.33 26.39
CA LEU A 232 9.75 9.29 26.98
C LEU A 232 11.03 9.06 26.18
N CYS A 233 11.09 9.53 24.94
CA CYS A 233 12.25 9.47 24.07
C CYS A 233 12.42 10.83 23.36
N PRO A 234 13.62 11.43 23.34
CA PRO A 234 13.85 12.68 22.60
C PRO A 234 13.66 12.52 21.08
N GLY A 235 13.66 11.27 20.60
CA GLY A 235 13.73 10.95 19.18
C GLY A 235 15.11 11.27 18.61
N ILE A 236 15.33 10.86 17.36
CA ILE A 236 16.52 11.21 16.60
C ILE A 236 16.04 11.91 15.34
N GLU A 237 16.52 13.13 15.11
CA GLU A 237 16.36 13.78 13.81
C GLU A 237 17.27 13.10 12.82
N TRP A 238 16.67 12.46 11.81
CA TRP A 238 17.42 11.84 10.74
C TRP A 238 18.02 12.93 9.85
N LYS A 239 19.28 13.27 10.11
CA LYS A 239 20.10 14.05 9.17
C LYS A 239 20.46 13.11 8.04
N GLY A 240 19.63 13.08 7.00
CA GLY A 240 19.78 12.17 5.88
C GLY A 240 21.23 12.04 5.45
N GLU A 241 21.84 10.88 5.67
CA GLU A 241 22.77 10.40 4.68
C GLU A 241 21.90 10.05 3.48
N GLU A 242 21.72 11.02 2.57
CA GLU A 242 21.50 10.69 1.18
C GLU A 242 22.71 9.83 0.79
N LYS A 243 22.59 8.51 0.97
CA LYS A 243 23.41 7.60 0.19
C LYS A 243 23.00 7.86 -1.24
N GLU A 244 23.71 8.78 -1.89
CA GLU A 244 23.81 8.79 -3.33
C GLU A 244 24.07 7.34 -3.70
N SER A 245 23.08 6.68 -4.30
CA SER A 245 23.39 5.45 -5.00
C SER A 245 24.50 5.82 -5.97
N PRO A 246 25.62 5.06 -6.03
CA PRO A 246 26.68 5.34 -6.97
C PRO A 246 26.11 5.12 -8.37
N LEU A 247 25.52 6.17 -8.92
CA LEU A 247 25.18 6.26 -10.33
C LEU A 247 26.51 6.18 -11.07
N SER A 248 26.59 5.32 -12.08
CA SER A 248 27.73 5.37 -13.00
C SER A 248 27.83 6.79 -13.57
N GLU A 249 29.04 7.18 -13.95
CA GLU A 249 29.30 8.50 -14.55
C GLU A 249 28.38 8.73 -15.76
N GLU A 250 28.19 7.68 -16.58
CA GLU A 250 27.26 7.67 -17.71
C GLU A 250 25.79 7.87 -17.30
N ALA A 251 25.32 7.27 -16.20
CA ALA A 251 23.96 7.48 -15.71
C ALA A 251 23.76 8.91 -15.19
N ARG A 252 24.78 9.51 -14.55
CA ARG A 252 24.75 10.91 -14.11
C ARG A 252 24.67 11.86 -15.30
N GLU A 253 25.48 11.63 -16.33
CA GLU A 253 25.45 12.43 -17.55
C GLU A 253 24.09 12.36 -18.26
N LEU A 254 23.50 11.17 -18.35
CA LEU A 254 22.18 10.98 -18.94
C LEU A 254 21.06 11.67 -18.14
N LEU A 255 21.11 11.63 -16.81
CA LEU A 255 20.15 12.32 -15.94
C LEU A 255 20.24 13.84 -16.09
N ILE A 256 21.46 14.39 -16.09
CA ILE A 256 21.69 15.82 -16.32
C ILE A 256 21.16 16.22 -17.71
N ARG A 257 21.42 15.41 -18.74
CA ARG A 257 20.93 15.66 -20.09
C ARG A 257 19.41 15.61 -20.16
N TYR A 258 18.78 14.63 -19.50
CA TYR A 258 17.32 14.52 -19.44
C TYR A 258 16.67 15.75 -18.79
N GLN A 259 17.21 16.19 -17.65
CA GLN A 259 16.72 17.38 -16.94
C GLN A 259 16.78 18.62 -17.82
N LYS A 260 17.92 18.87 -18.47
CA LYS A 260 18.09 19.98 -19.43
C LYS A 260 17.08 19.92 -20.56
N LEU A 261 16.92 18.76 -21.21
CA LEU A 261 15.95 18.58 -22.30
C LEU A 261 14.51 18.78 -21.84
N SER A 262 14.17 18.40 -20.60
CA SER A 262 12.84 18.60 -20.03
C SER A 262 12.53 20.08 -19.80
N GLU A 263 13.51 20.83 -19.29
CA GLU A 263 13.43 22.28 -19.11
C GLU A 263 13.32 23.01 -20.46
N GLU A 264 14.21 22.69 -21.40
CA GLU A 264 14.16 23.23 -22.78
C GLU A 264 12.81 22.94 -23.44
N LEU A 265 12.28 21.72 -23.31
CA LEU A 265 10.98 21.36 -23.86
C LEU A 265 9.86 22.20 -23.22
N LYS A 266 9.93 22.47 -21.92
CA LYS A 266 8.96 23.31 -21.21
C LYS A 266 9.02 24.76 -21.70
N GLU A 267 10.22 25.30 -21.91
CA GLU A 267 10.44 26.64 -22.46
C GLU A 267 9.91 26.75 -23.90
N VAL A 268 10.30 25.82 -24.77
CA VAL A 268 9.83 25.76 -26.16
C VAL A 268 8.30 25.65 -26.22
N LYS A 269 7.70 24.82 -25.36
CA LYS A 269 6.22 24.75 -25.22
C LYS A 269 5.63 26.10 -24.81
N GLY A 270 6.29 26.82 -23.92
CA GLY A 270 5.89 28.16 -23.48
C GLY A 270 5.96 29.18 -24.61
N LEU A 271 7.02 29.17 -25.41
CA LEU A 271 7.18 30.04 -26.58
C LEU A 271 6.15 29.72 -27.65
N LEU A 272 5.97 28.44 -28.00
CA LEU A 272 4.97 28.01 -28.98
C LEU A 272 3.54 28.40 -28.58
N ARG A 273 3.22 28.39 -27.28
CA ARG A 273 1.92 28.88 -26.77
C ARG A 273 1.70 30.37 -26.98
N LYS A 274 2.77 31.18 -26.99
CA LYS A 274 2.73 32.63 -27.20
C LYS A 274 2.66 32.97 -28.68
N GLU A 275 3.46 32.29 -29.50
CA GLU A 275 3.56 32.55 -30.95
C GLU A 275 2.36 32.03 -31.72
N LEU A 276 1.81 30.87 -31.34
CA LEU A 276 0.62 30.33 -32.00
C LEU A 276 -0.62 30.94 -31.35
N SER A 277 -1.28 31.84 -32.07
CA SER A 277 -2.55 32.46 -31.64
C SER A 277 -3.78 31.57 -31.90
N GLY A 278 -3.63 30.51 -32.70
CA GLY A 278 -4.71 29.62 -33.11
C GLY A 278 -4.18 28.27 -33.65
N PRO A 279 -5.04 27.46 -34.29
CA PRO A 279 -4.64 26.18 -34.85
C PRO A 279 -3.80 26.39 -36.12
N ALA A 280 -2.70 25.67 -36.23
CA ALA A 280 -1.80 25.65 -37.38
C ALA A 280 -1.55 24.20 -37.83
N LYS A 281 -1.14 24.01 -39.09
CA LYS A 281 -0.75 22.68 -39.60
C LYS A 281 0.76 22.55 -39.67
N TRP A 282 1.29 21.47 -39.11
CA TRP A 282 2.70 21.12 -39.21
C TRP A 282 2.85 19.60 -39.33
N ASN A 283 3.59 19.14 -40.35
CA ASN A 283 3.77 17.71 -40.67
C ASN A 283 2.45 16.91 -40.70
N GLY A 284 1.40 17.47 -41.31
CA GLY A 284 0.08 16.84 -41.41
C GLY A 284 -0.72 16.81 -40.11
N LYS A 285 -0.19 17.30 -38.99
CA LYS A 285 -0.86 17.40 -37.69
C LYS A 285 -1.33 18.83 -37.43
N THR A 286 -2.37 18.98 -36.61
CA THR A 286 -2.82 20.28 -36.12
C THR A 286 -2.10 20.57 -34.80
N ILE A 287 -1.41 21.71 -34.73
CA ILE A 287 -0.71 22.22 -33.55
C ILE A 287 -1.30 23.58 -33.15
N GLY A 288 -1.05 24.04 -31.92
CA GLY A 288 -1.51 25.34 -31.44
C GLY A 288 -2.79 25.26 -30.60
N TRP A 289 -3.47 26.40 -30.45
CA TRP A 289 -4.73 26.44 -29.69
C TRP A 289 -5.88 25.93 -30.54
N VAL A 290 -6.42 24.77 -30.18
CA VAL A 290 -7.62 24.21 -30.79
C VAL A 290 -8.80 24.38 -29.85
N GLU A 291 -9.96 24.73 -30.41
CA GLU A 291 -11.22 24.54 -29.71
C GLU A 291 -11.64 23.09 -29.88
N ARG A 292 -11.88 22.41 -28.75
CA ARG A 292 -12.54 21.12 -28.74
C ARG A 292 -13.89 21.27 -28.06
N GLU A 293 -14.91 20.82 -28.76
CA GLU A 293 -16.21 20.60 -28.17
C GLU A 293 -16.13 19.32 -27.33
N ARG A 294 -16.37 19.47 -26.02
CA ARG A 294 -16.58 18.35 -25.13
C ARG A 294 -18.03 18.37 -24.70
N GLN A 295 -18.71 17.24 -24.86
CA GLN A 295 -19.99 17.06 -24.21
C GLN A 295 -19.75 16.91 -22.71
N LYS A 296 -20.54 17.64 -21.92
CA LYS A 296 -20.61 17.53 -20.47
C LYS A 296 -22.06 17.34 -20.06
N TRP A 297 -22.29 16.62 -18.97
CA TRP A 297 -23.62 16.51 -18.36
C TRP A 297 -24.02 17.83 -17.70
N ASN A 298 -25.23 18.33 -17.99
CA ASN A 298 -25.85 19.38 -17.20
C ASN A 298 -26.35 18.74 -15.89
N SER A 299 -25.51 18.80 -14.86
CA SER A 299 -25.84 18.19 -13.57
C SER A 299 -27.11 18.77 -12.94
N GLY A 300 -27.39 20.06 -13.13
CA GLY A 300 -28.60 20.70 -12.60
C GLY A 300 -29.87 20.05 -13.17
N LYS A 301 -29.99 19.99 -14.50
CA LYS A 301 -31.13 19.36 -15.18
C LYS A 301 -31.26 17.87 -14.87
N VAL A 302 -30.13 17.16 -14.76
CA VAL A 302 -30.15 15.74 -14.39
C VAL A 302 -30.79 15.58 -13.01
N TRP A 303 -30.42 16.40 -12.03
CA TRP A 303 -31.02 16.33 -10.69
C TRP A 303 -32.47 16.77 -10.66
N GLU A 304 -32.86 17.79 -11.42
CA GLU A 304 -34.27 18.19 -11.58
C GLU A 304 -35.13 17.03 -12.09
N ILE A 305 -34.64 16.24 -13.05
CA ILE A 305 -35.37 15.09 -13.57
C ILE A 305 -35.42 13.93 -12.57
N VAL A 306 -34.29 13.63 -11.93
CA VAL A 306 -34.23 12.59 -10.87
C VAL A 306 -35.22 12.90 -9.75
N GLU A 307 -35.31 14.17 -9.33
CA GLU A 307 -36.27 14.63 -8.33
C GLU A 307 -37.72 14.56 -8.83
N LYS A 308 -37.98 15.07 -10.04
CA LYS A 308 -39.32 15.06 -10.65
C LYS A 308 -39.88 13.65 -10.81
N LEU A 309 -39.02 12.68 -11.13
CA LEU A 309 -39.40 11.28 -11.33
C LEU A 309 -39.30 10.45 -10.04
N SER A 310 -38.94 11.06 -8.90
CA SER A 310 -38.77 10.37 -7.61
C SER A 310 -37.85 9.15 -7.70
N LEU A 311 -36.79 9.25 -8.50
CA LEU A 311 -35.82 8.17 -8.67
C LEU A 311 -34.86 8.10 -7.46
N PRO A 312 -34.33 6.92 -7.12
CA PRO A 312 -33.39 6.77 -6.02
C PRO A 312 -32.11 7.58 -6.30
N LYS A 313 -31.88 8.65 -5.54
CA LYS A 313 -30.75 9.57 -5.77
C LYS A 313 -29.41 8.85 -5.57
N GLU A 314 -29.38 7.88 -4.68
CA GLU A 314 -28.21 7.08 -4.29
C GLU A 314 -27.64 6.29 -5.49
N GLU A 315 -28.51 5.83 -6.39
CA GLU A 315 -28.12 5.14 -7.62
C GLU A 315 -27.38 6.07 -8.58
N PHE A 316 -27.67 7.37 -8.59
CA PHE A 316 -27.01 8.35 -9.47
C PHE A 316 -25.75 8.98 -8.85
N PHE A 317 -25.68 9.08 -7.51
CA PHE A 317 -24.49 9.55 -6.80
C PHE A 317 -23.30 8.59 -6.91
N SER A 318 -23.57 7.29 -7.05
CA SER A 318 -22.55 6.23 -7.11
C SER A 318 -21.96 6.02 -8.52
N LEU A 319 -22.53 6.64 -9.54
CA LEU A 319 -22.05 6.52 -10.92
C LEU A 319 -20.86 7.45 -11.19
N ASP A 320 -19.89 7.00 -11.98
CA ASP A 320 -18.82 7.88 -12.48
C ASP A 320 -19.35 8.70 -13.66
N TRP A 321 -19.65 9.97 -13.41
CA TRP A 321 -20.18 10.93 -14.39
C TRP A 321 -19.22 11.18 -15.57
N ARG A 322 -17.95 10.77 -15.45
CA ARG A 322 -16.95 10.82 -16.52
C ARG A 322 -17.00 9.58 -17.43
N LYS A 323 -17.62 8.47 -16.99
CA LYS A 323 -17.89 7.26 -17.79
C LYS A 323 -19.24 7.41 -18.50
N TYR A 324 -19.25 8.25 -19.54
CA TYR A 324 -20.43 8.65 -20.33
C TYR A 324 -21.43 7.51 -20.62
N ARG A 325 -20.95 6.33 -21.03
CA ARG A 325 -21.80 5.18 -21.40
C ARG A 325 -22.53 4.54 -20.21
N GLN A 326 -21.91 4.49 -19.03
CA GLN A 326 -22.53 3.88 -17.85
C GLN A 326 -23.66 4.77 -17.32
N PHE A 327 -23.40 6.07 -17.26
CA PHE A 327 -24.39 7.05 -16.83
C PHE A 327 -25.57 7.15 -17.80
N GLU A 328 -25.29 7.19 -19.10
CA GLU A 328 -26.34 7.16 -20.13
C GLU A 328 -27.19 5.90 -20.06
N LYS A 329 -26.58 4.73 -19.82
CA LYS A 329 -27.32 3.47 -19.65
C LYS A 329 -28.27 3.55 -18.45
N ALA A 330 -27.81 4.07 -17.32
CA ALA A 330 -28.63 4.22 -16.11
C ALA A 330 -29.82 5.17 -16.34
N LEU A 331 -29.58 6.33 -16.99
CA LEU A 331 -30.66 7.26 -17.36
C LEU A 331 -31.70 6.60 -18.27
N ARG A 332 -31.26 5.90 -19.33
CA ARG A 332 -32.16 5.21 -20.26
C ARG A 332 -32.93 4.06 -19.59
N GLN A 333 -32.31 3.34 -18.66
CA GLN A 333 -32.98 2.31 -17.84
C GLN A 333 -34.05 2.90 -16.92
N ALA A 334 -33.84 4.12 -16.43
CA ALA A 334 -34.83 4.90 -15.69
C ALA A 334 -35.88 5.59 -16.58
N GLY A 335 -35.91 5.29 -17.89
CA GLY A 335 -36.85 5.87 -18.84
C GLY A 335 -36.53 7.31 -19.28
N ILE A 336 -35.34 7.82 -18.93
CA ILE A 336 -34.88 9.17 -19.27
C ILE A 336 -34.04 9.08 -20.55
N ASP A 337 -34.44 9.80 -21.60
CA ASP A 337 -33.59 9.96 -22.79
C ASP A 337 -32.73 11.23 -22.66
N PRO A 338 -31.39 11.09 -22.48
CA PRO A 338 -30.49 12.23 -22.33
C PRO A 338 -30.56 13.28 -23.44
N ASP A 339 -30.83 12.84 -24.66
CA ASP A 339 -30.83 13.71 -25.84
C ASP A 339 -32.16 14.46 -25.95
N ARG A 340 -33.28 13.78 -25.66
CA ARG A 340 -34.63 14.40 -25.63
C ARG A 340 -34.77 15.42 -24.51
N GLU A 341 -34.20 15.13 -23.36
CA GLU A 341 -34.30 15.96 -22.16
C GLU A 341 -33.22 17.06 -22.10
N GLY A 342 -32.34 17.15 -23.11
CA GLY A 342 -31.32 18.18 -23.21
C GLY A 342 -30.35 18.18 -22.01
N LEU A 343 -29.97 16.98 -21.55
CA LEU A 343 -29.09 16.76 -20.40
C LEU A 343 -27.60 16.91 -20.73
N ARG A 344 -27.28 17.16 -22.00
CA ARG A 344 -25.92 17.36 -22.50
C ARG A 344 -25.72 18.82 -22.87
N GLU A 345 -24.65 19.39 -22.35
CA GLU A 345 -24.15 20.69 -22.75
C GLU A 345 -22.86 20.52 -23.54
N ILE A 346 -22.68 21.37 -24.54
CA ILE A 346 -21.44 21.46 -25.28
C ILE A 346 -20.56 22.49 -24.57
N GLU A 347 -19.50 22.01 -23.92
CA GLU A 347 -18.44 22.86 -23.41
C GLU A 347 -17.37 23.02 -24.49
N ARG A 348 -17.20 24.25 -24.98
CA ARG A 348 -16.08 24.60 -25.85
C ARG A 348 -14.86 24.88 -24.99
N LYS A 349 -13.89 23.97 -25.01
CA LYS A 349 -12.63 24.15 -24.29
C LYS A 349 -11.50 24.43 -25.28
N ARG A 350 -10.80 25.54 -25.04
CA ARG A 350 -9.57 25.87 -25.75
C ARG A 350 -8.41 25.12 -25.10
N GLU A 351 -7.76 24.25 -25.84
CA GLU A 351 -6.59 23.49 -25.38
C GLU A 351 -5.42 23.62 -26.36
N PHE A 352 -4.20 23.57 -25.84
CA PHE A 352 -3.00 23.66 -26.66
C PHE A 352 -2.49 22.26 -27.00
N VAL A 353 -2.36 21.97 -28.30
CA VAL A 353 -1.90 20.68 -28.82
C VAL A 353 -0.56 20.84 -29.56
N LEU A 354 0.32 19.85 -29.40
CA LEU A 354 1.63 19.77 -30.04
C LEU A 354 1.84 18.41 -30.68
#